data_AF-A0A448DAP8-F1
#
_entry.id   AF-A0A448DAP8-F1
#
_cell.length_a   1.000
_cell.length_b   1.000
_cell.length_c   1.000
_cell.angle_alpha   90.00
_cell.angle_beta   90.00
_cell.angle_gamma   90.00
#
_symmetry.space_group_name_H-M   'P 1'
#
loop_
_entity.id
_entity.type
_entity.pdbx_description
1 polymer ?
#
loop_
_entity_poly.entity_id
_entity_poly.type
_entity_poly.pdbx_seq_one_letter_code
_entity_poly.pdbx_strand_id
1 'polypeptide(L)'
;MKISGFPCIKYTAAAAICTLSLHVSAAVLSDFYPNCDMRSLSLDEEQQKALRQIRNTHKKNIEKVKIRNRTAHFSRKQELIRVLSISPFNKYEARRYLQKRYDSDMDLAIEELSVHHQIFQVLTPQQQEKWLANCAR
;
A
#
# COMPACT_ATOMS: atom_id res chain seq x y z
N MET A 1 43.71 -53.73 -14.07
CA MET A 1 42.55 -53.82 -14.99
C MET A 1 42.24 -52.43 -15.52
N LYS A 2 42.32 -52.24 -16.84
CA LYS A 2 41.83 -51.07 -17.60
C LYS A 2 40.42 -51.40 -18.11
N ILE A 3 39.48 -50.45 -17.97
CA ILE A 3 38.32 -50.19 -18.87
C ILE A 3 38.03 -48.68 -18.72
N SER A 4 38.55 -47.79 -19.59
CA SER A 4 37.84 -47.03 -20.67
C SER A 4 36.46 -46.47 -20.26
N GLY A 5 36.23 -45.15 -20.17
CA GLY A 5 35.91 -44.20 -21.27
C GLY A 5 34.39 -44.24 -21.55
N PHE A 6 33.56 -43.18 -21.54
CA PHE A 6 33.59 -41.85 -22.18
C PHE A 6 32.31 -41.05 -21.73
N PRO A 7 32.01 -39.81 -22.19
CA PRO A 7 31.78 -38.65 -21.31
C PRO A 7 30.39 -37.98 -21.46
N CYS A 8 30.25 -36.78 -20.87
CA CYS A 8 29.14 -35.83 -20.98
C CYS A 8 27.86 -36.33 -20.26
N ILE A 9 27.24 -35.54 -19.39
CA ILE A 9 26.52 -34.33 -19.77
C ILE A 9 26.75 -33.21 -18.75
N LYS A 10 27.20 -32.05 -19.26
CA LYS A 10 27.08 -30.78 -18.58
C LYS A 10 25.60 -30.38 -18.58
N TYR A 11 24.93 -30.44 -17.43
CA TYR A 11 23.71 -29.66 -17.22
C TYR A 11 24.02 -28.49 -16.29
N THR A 12 24.49 -27.42 -16.92
CA THR A 12 24.25 -26.06 -16.43
C THR A 12 22.74 -25.83 -16.45
N ALA A 13 22.05 -26.18 -15.38
CA ALA A 13 20.72 -25.67 -15.12
C ALA A 13 20.89 -24.53 -14.12
N ALA A 14 21.20 -23.35 -14.64
CA ALA A 14 20.96 -22.10 -13.93
C ALA A 14 19.44 -22.01 -13.69
N ALA A 15 18.99 -22.53 -12.55
CA ALA A 15 17.67 -22.23 -12.04
C ALA A 15 17.68 -20.75 -11.65
N ALA A 16 17.37 -19.89 -12.61
CA ALA A 16 16.93 -18.54 -12.33
C ALA A 16 15.62 -18.68 -11.57
N ILE A 17 15.72 -18.78 -10.24
CA ILE A 17 14.60 -18.58 -9.34
C ILE A 17 14.22 -17.13 -9.53
N CYS A 18 13.29 -16.91 -10.46
CA CYS A 18 12.60 -15.65 -10.61
C CYS A 18 11.77 -15.50 -9.33
N THR A 19 12.39 -14.96 -8.28
CA THR A 19 11.68 -14.44 -7.13
C THR A 19 10.88 -13.26 -7.64
N LEU A 20 9.69 -13.54 -8.19
CA LEU A 20 8.59 -12.60 -8.17
C LEU A 20 8.26 -12.40 -6.69
N SER A 21 9.04 -11.53 -6.06
CA SER A 21 8.64 -10.86 -4.85
C SER A 21 7.45 -10.00 -5.27
N LEU A 22 6.27 -10.62 -5.35
CA LEU A 22 4.99 -9.94 -5.16
C LEU A 22 5.05 -9.35 -3.76
N HIS A 23 5.75 -8.22 -3.66
CA HIS A 23 5.35 -7.21 -2.71
C HIS A 23 3.94 -6.88 -3.16
N VAL A 24 2.97 -7.50 -2.50
CA VAL A 24 1.67 -6.86 -2.30
C VAL A 24 2.05 -5.59 -1.56
N SER A 25 2.42 -4.57 -2.33
CA SER A 25 2.48 -3.21 -1.86
C SER A 25 1.12 -2.96 -1.25
N ALA A 26 1.14 -2.42 -0.03
CA ALA A 26 -0.02 -1.97 0.69
C ALA A 26 -1.01 -1.31 -0.28
N ALA A 27 -2.30 -1.46 0.00
CA ALA A 27 -3.37 -0.82 -0.76
C ALA A 27 -3.20 0.72 -0.71
N VAL A 28 -2.31 1.25 -1.54
CA VAL A 28 -2.30 2.64 -1.94
C VAL A 28 -3.58 2.80 -2.75
N LEU A 29 -4.41 3.77 -2.39
CA LEU A 29 -5.60 4.07 -3.18
C LEU A 29 -5.15 4.42 -4.59
N SER A 30 -5.40 3.52 -5.54
CA SER A 30 -5.07 3.76 -6.95
C SER A 30 -6.08 4.69 -7.65
N ASP A 31 -7.03 5.22 -6.88
CA ASP A 31 -8.13 6.07 -7.36
C ASP A 31 -7.65 7.50 -7.66
N PHE A 32 -6.44 7.88 -7.20
CA PHE A 32 -5.86 9.20 -7.42
C PHE A 32 -4.50 9.13 -8.13
N TYR A 33 -4.23 10.10 -9.01
CA TYR A 33 -2.92 10.22 -9.65
C TYR A 33 -1.86 10.70 -8.64
N PRO A 34 -0.73 9.98 -8.48
CA PRO A 34 0.29 10.31 -7.48
C PRO A 34 0.99 11.66 -7.74
N ASN A 35 0.92 12.17 -8.98
CA ASN A 35 1.48 13.45 -9.41
C ASN A 35 0.39 14.40 -9.95
N CYS A 36 -0.80 14.40 -9.34
CA CYS A 36 -1.84 15.38 -9.62
C CYS A 36 -1.29 16.83 -9.59
N ASP A 37 -1.33 17.52 -10.73
CA ASP A 37 -0.83 18.90 -10.84
C ASP A 37 -1.88 19.92 -10.40
N MET A 38 -1.78 20.30 -9.13
CA MET A 38 -2.64 21.32 -8.49
C MET A 38 -2.38 22.74 -9.00
N ARG A 39 -1.31 23.00 -9.77
CA ARG A 39 -0.98 24.36 -10.27
C ARG A 39 -2.02 24.87 -11.25
N SER A 40 -2.69 23.97 -11.98
CA SER A 40 -3.75 24.27 -12.95
C SER A 40 -5.04 24.82 -12.31
N LEU A 41 -5.18 24.74 -10.99
CA LEU A 41 -6.37 25.16 -10.26
C LEU A 41 -6.40 26.67 -9.95
N SER A 42 -5.31 27.40 -10.19
CA SER A 42 -5.21 28.85 -9.93
C SER A 42 -5.69 29.21 -8.52
N LEU A 43 -5.16 28.52 -7.51
CA LEU A 43 -5.57 28.66 -6.11
C LEU A 43 -5.23 30.05 -5.57
N ASP A 44 -6.16 30.66 -4.86
CA ASP A 44 -5.92 31.92 -4.14
C ASP A 44 -5.02 31.72 -2.90
N GLU A 45 -4.62 32.81 -2.25
CA GLU A 45 -3.70 32.75 -1.11
C GLU A 45 -4.26 31.99 0.10
N GLU A 46 -5.58 32.08 0.34
CA GLU A 46 -6.25 31.41 1.44
C GLU A 46 -6.33 29.90 1.19
N GLN A 47 -6.72 29.50 -0.03
CA GLN A 47 -6.73 28.13 -0.48
C GLN A 47 -5.33 27.51 -0.41
N GLN A 48 -4.31 28.23 -0.89
CA GLN A 48 -2.92 27.76 -0.79
C GLN A 48 -2.48 27.55 0.67
N LYS A 49 -2.86 28.46 1.57
CA LYS A 49 -2.59 28.34 3.01
C LYS A 49 -3.30 27.13 3.61
N ALA A 50 -4.58 26.93 3.30
CA ALA A 50 -5.36 25.78 3.75
C ALA A 50 -4.75 24.46 3.27
N LEU A 51 -4.36 24.37 1.99
CA LEU A 51 -3.71 23.18 1.44
C LEU A 51 -2.37 22.87 2.12
N ARG A 52 -1.57 23.89 2.45
CA ARG A 52 -0.34 23.70 3.23
C ARG A 52 -0.63 23.11 4.61
N GLN A 53 -1.68 23.59 5.29
CA GLN A 53 -2.09 23.06 6.59
C GLN A 53 -2.58 21.61 6.49
N ILE A 54 -3.43 21.30 5.50
CA ILE A 54 -3.93 19.95 5.24
C ILE A 54 -2.76 18.97 5.02
N ARG A 55 -1.82 19.31 4.12
CA ARG A 55 -0.65 18.46 3.84
C ARG A 55 0.23 18.22 5.07
N ASN A 56 0.44 19.26 5.89
CA ASN A 56 1.22 19.15 7.11
C ASN A 56 0.54 18.26 8.15
N THR A 57 -0.78 18.38 8.32
CA THR A 57 -1.57 17.54 9.22
C THR A 57 -1.55 16.08 8.76
N HIS A 58 -1.76 15.84 7.47
CA HIS A 58 -1.71 14.50 6.90
C HIS A 58 -0.36 13.83 7.09
N LYS A 59 0.74 14.55 6.84
CA LYS A 59 2.09 14.02 7.09
C LYS A 59 2.24 13.52 8.53
N LYS A 60 1.69 14.26 9.50
CA LYS A 60 1.70 13.86 10.92
C LYS A 60 0.81 12.65 11.17
N ASN A 61 -0.39 12.59 10.59
CA ASN A 61 -1.33 11.49 10.78
C ASN A 61 -0.81 10.18 10.17
N ILE A 62 -0.31 10.22 8.94
CA ILE A 62 0.30 9.06 8.29
C ILE A 62 1.46 8.52 9.13
N GLU A 63 2.30 9.38 9.70
CA GLU A 63 3.39 8.92 10.56
C GLU A 63 2.88 8.22 11.82
N LYS A 64 1.82 8.76 12.46
CA LYS A 64 1.17 8.11 13.60
C LYS A 64 0.60 6.73 13.24
N VAL A 65 -0.08 6.62 12.10
CA VAL A 65 -0.62 5.35 11.59
C VAL A 65 0.52 4.36 11.30
N LYS A 66 1.60 4.80 10.66
CA LYS A 66 2.79 3.97 10.41
C LYS A 66 3.41 3.43 11.70
N ILE A 67 3.57 4.27 12.72
CA ILE A 67 4.11 3.86 14.03
C ILE A 67 3.19 2.81 14.66
N ARG A 68 1.88 3.06 14.71
CA ARG A 68 0.89 2.09 15.23
C ARG A 68 0.95 0.76 14.47
N ASN A 69 1.02 0.81 13.15
CA ASN A 69 1.07 -0.37 12.29
C ASN A 69 2.34 -1.19 12.54
N ARG A 70 3.51 -0.55 12.72
CA ARG A 70 4.77 -1.23 13.08
C ARG A 70 4.61 -2.04 14.37
N THR A 71 3.98 -1.49 15.40
CA THR A 71 3.71 -2.22 16.65
C THR A 71 2.82 -3.44 16.40
N ALA A 72 1.77 -3.28 15.58
CA ALA A 72 0.88 -4.38 15.20
C ALA A 72 1.57 -5.46 14.33
N HIS A 73 2.66 -5.15 13.62
CA HIS A 73 3.43 -6.12 12.83
C HIS A 73 4.16 -7.16 13.70
N PHE A 74 4.62 -6.78 14.90
CA PHE A 74 5.43 -7.67 15.76
C PHE A 74 4.69 -8.94 16.21
N SER A 75 3.35 -8.89 16.36
CA SER A 75 2.54 -10.05 16.74
C SER A 75 2.05 -10.92 15.56
N ARG A 76 2.23 -10.47 14.31
CA ARG A 76 1.64 -11.15 13.13
C ARG A 76 2.17 -12.55 12.89
N LYS A 77 3.47 -12.79 13.15
CA LYS A 77 4.08 -14.12 12.94
C LYS A 77 3.44 -15.18 13.84
N GLN A 78 3.19 -14.84 15.10
CA GLN A 78 2.57 -15.75 16.06
C GLN A 78 1.10 -16.04 15.70
N GLU A 79 0.37 -15.01 15.26
CA GLU A 79 -1.02 -15.18 14.81
C GLU A 79 -1.14 -16.02 13.54
N LEU A 80 -0.24 -15.84 12.57
CA LEU A 80 -0.18 -16.66 11.37
C LEU A 80 0.10 -18.12 11.72
N ILE A 81 1.10 -18.38 12.58
CA ILE A 81 1.41 -19.74 13.04
C ILE A 81 0.17 -20.39 13.65
N ARG A 82 -0.53 -19.68 14.55
CA ARG A 82 -1.78 -20.17 15.16
C ARG A 82 -2.83 -20.55 14.12
N VAL A 83 -3.07 -19.73 13.09
CA VAL A 83 -4.03 -20.05 12.02
C VAL A 83 -3.59 -21.29 11.23
N LEU A 84 -2.30 -21.41 10.91
CA LEU A 84 -1.76 -22.55 10.16
C LEU A 84 -1.73 -23.85 10.96
N SER A 85 -1.62 -23.78 12.29
CA SER A 85 -1.58 -24.95 13.17
C SER A 85 -2.95 -25.57 13.48
N ILE A 86 -4.06 -24.91 13.15
CA ILE A 86 -5.41 -25.44 13.40
C ILE A 86 -5.75 -26.52 12.36
N SER A 87 -6.16 -27.70 12.84
CA SER A 87 -6.67 -28.79 12.01
C SER A 87 -8.04 -29.27 12.54
N PRO A 88 -9.07 -29.38 11.69
CA PRO A 88 -9.10 -29.05 10.26
C PRO A 88 -9.04 -27.53 10.01
N PHE A 89 -8.79 -27.12 8.76
CA PHE A 89 -8.71 -25.69 8.40
C PHE A 89 -9.94 -24.91 8.85
N ASN A 90 -9.71 -23.87 9.65
CA ASN A 90 -10.76 -23.01 10.17
C ASN A 90 -10.86 -21.70 9.36
N LYS A 91 -11.87 -21.63 8.47
CA LYS A 91 -12.16 -20.45 7.64
C LYS A 91 -12.42 -19.17 8.44
N TYR A 92 -13.04 -19.30 9.62
CA TYR A 92 -13.37 -18.15 10.46
C TYR A 92 -12.10 -17.52 11.07
N GLU A 93 -11.19 -18.34 11.60
CA GLU A 93 -9.90 -17.85 12.12
C GLU A 93 -9.01 -17.27 11.00
N ALA A 94 -9.01 -17.88 9.82
CA ALA A 94 -8.32 -17.35 8.66
C ALA A 94 -8.85 -15.96 8.24
N ARG A 95 -10.18 -15.79 8.21
CA ARG A 95 -10.80 -14.49 7.93
C ARG A 95 -10.41 -13.43 8.96
N ARG A 96 -10.48 -13.76 10.26
CA ARG A 96 -10.11 -12.85 11.34
C ARG A 96 -8.65 -12.37 11.21
N TYR A 97 -7.72 -13.29 10.94
CA TYR A 97 -6.32 -12.95 10.72
C TYR A 97 -6.13 -12.02 9.51
N LEU A 98 -6.79 -12.32 8.39
CA LEU A 98 -6.71 -11.48 7.19
C LEU A 98 -7.31 -10.09 7.42
N GLN A 99 -8.47 -9.99 8.09
CA GLN A 99 -9.08 -8.70 8.44
C GLN A 99 -8.09 -7.84 9.23
N LYS A 100 -7.55 -8.37 10.33
CA LYS A 100 -6.57 -7.66 11.15
C LYS A 100 -5.32 -7.26 10.37
N ARG A 101 -4.88 -8.09 9.42
CA ARG A 101 -3.75 -7.77 8.54
C ARG A 101 -4.06 -6.57 7.66
N TYR A 102 -5.25 -6.53 7.06
CA TYR A 102 -5.67 -5.48 6.14
C TYR A 102 -6.12 -4.19 6.85
N ASP A 103 -6.50 -4.23 8.13
CA ASP A 103 -6.85 -3.04 8.91
C ASP A 103 -5.74 -1.97 8.85
N SER A 104 -4.48 -2.39 8.96
CA SER A 104 -3.33 -1.48 8.85
C SER A 104 -3.24 -0.77 7.49
N ASP A 105 -3.53 -1.47 6.40
CA ASP A 105 -3.48 -0.90 5.04
C ASP A 105 -4.72 -0.03 4.80
N MET A 106 -5.87 -0.47 5.29
CA MET A 106 -7.12 0.29 5.26
C MET A 106 -7.01 1.62 6.02
N ASP A 107 -6.35 1.64 7.18
CA ASP A 107 -6.09 2.86 7.93
C ASP A 107 -5.28 3.89 7.13
N LEU A 108 -4.29 3.42 6.35
CA LEU A 108 -3.50 4.29 5.48
C LEU A 108 -4.32 4.82 4.31
N ALA A 109 -5.12 3.96 3.68
CA ALA A 109 -6.04 4.35 2.61
C ALA A 109 -7.07 5.38 3.12
N ILE A 110 -7.60 5.20 4.33
CA ILE A 110 -8.53 6.18 4.94
C ILE A 110 -7.84 7.55 5.11
N GLU A 111 -6.60 7.60 5.59
CA GLU A 111 -5.87 8.86 5.73
C GLU A 111 -5.54 9.52 4.38
N GLU A 112 -5.25 8.73 3.35
CA GLU A 112 -5.06 9.21 1.97
C GLU A 112 -6.35 9.81 1.42
N LEU A 113 -7.47 9.07 1.49
CA LEU A 113 -8.78 9.55 1.05
C LEU A 113 -9.23 10.80 1.80
N SER A 114 -8.98 10.85 3.12
CA SER A 114 -9.30 11.99 3.97
C SER A 114 -8.61 13.27 3.49
N VAL A 115 -7.36 13.19 3.03
CA VAL A 115 -6.67 14.34 2.44
C VAL A 115 -7.30 14.79 1.14
N HIS A 116 -7.61 13.86 0.25
CA HIS A 116 -8.22 14.19 -1.02
C HIS A 116 -9.58 14.85 -0.81
N HIS A 117 -10.39 14.32 0.11
CA HIS A 117 -11.64 14.95 0.54
C HIS A 117 -11.42 16.38 1.07
N GLN A 118 -10.50 16.58 2.01
CA GLN A 118 -10.24 17.91 2.59
C GLN A 118 -9.77 18.92 1.54
N ILE A 119 -8.91 18.50 0.61
CA ILE A 119 -8.49 19.34 -0.52
C ILE A 119 -9.71 19.72 -1.35
N PHE A 120 -10.55 18.75 -1.71
CA PHE A 120 -11.73 18.97 -2.55
C PHE A 120 -12.70 19.99 -1.95
N GLN A 121 -12.89 19.99 -0.63
CA GLN A 121 -13.76 20.95 0.08
C GLN A 121 -13.22 22.39 0.12
N VAL A 122 -11.92 22.60 -0.10
CA VAL A 122 -11.32 23.94 -0.18
C VAL A 122 -11.52 24.56 -1.57
N LEU A 123 -11.74 23.72 -2.58
CA LEU A 123 -11.85 24.16 -3.96
C LEU A 123 -13.24 24.75 -4.25
N THR A 124 -13.29 25.72 -5.16
CA THR A 124 -14.55 26.17 -5.75
C THR A 124 -15.13 25.10 -6.68
N PRO A 125 -16.43 25.14 -7.02
CA PRO A 125 -17.03 24.15 -7.94
C PRO A 125 -16.27 24.02 -9.28
N GLN A 126 -15.80 25.14 -9.85
CA GLN A 126 -15.04 25.13 -11.10
C GLN A 126 -13.65 24.49 -10.94
N GLN A 127 -13.01 24.69 -9.78
CA GLN A 127 -11.74 24.04 -9.46
C GLN A 127 -11.93 22.54 -9.18
N GLN A 128 -13.04 22.16 -8.57
CA GLN A 128 -13.40 20.76 -8.32
C GLN A 128 -13.51 19.96 -9.62
N GLU A 129 -14.17 20.50 -10.65
CA GLU A 129 -14.24 19.87 -11.98
C GLU A 129 -12.84 19.64 -12.58
N LYS A 130 -11.99 20.67 -12.54
CA LYS A 130 -10.59 20.55 -13.00
C LYS A 130 -9.80 19.54 -12.18
N TRP A 131 -10.01 19.51 -10.87
CA TRP A 131 -9.36 18.57 -9.98
C TRP A 131 -9.77 17.13 -10.30
N LEU A 132 -11.07 16.86 -10.49
CA LEU A 132 -11.54 15.53 -10.87
C LEU A 132 -10.91 15.08 -12.19
N ALA A 133 -10.87 15.96 -13.19
CA ALA A 133 -10.29 15.66 -14.50
C ALA A 133 -8.79 15.33 -14.45
N ASN A 134 -8.04 15.95 -13.54
CA ASN A 134 -6.57 15.86 -13.49
C ASN A 134 -6.04 14.93 -12.39
N CYS A 135 -6.86 14.63 -11.38
CA CYS A 135 -6.38 14.04 -10.13
C CYS A 135 -7.13 12.79 -9.71
N ALA A 136 -8.39 12.61 -10.13
CA ALA A 136 -9.14 11.37 -9.93
C ALA A 136 -9.03 10.48 -11.19
N ARG A 137 -9.05 9.15 -10.99
CA ARG A 137 -9.03 8.15 -12.07
C ARG A 137 -10.43 7.65 -12.42
#